data_AF-A0A5C5Q6W9-F1
#
_entry.id   AF-A0A5C5Q6W9-F1
#
_cell.length_a   1.000
_cell.length_b   1.000
_cell.length_c   1.000
_cell.angle_alpha   90.00
_cell.angle_beta   90.00
_cell.angle_gamma   90.00
#
_symmetry.space_group_name_H-M   'P 1'
#
loop_
_entity.id
_entity.type
_entity.pdbx_description
1 polymer ?
#
loop_
_entity_poly.entity_id
_entity_poly.type
_entity_poly.pdbx_seq_one_letter_code
_entity_poly.pdbx_strand_id
1 'polypeptide(L)'
;MLNIIRAICQWVFLLACNIVTDLVGLFVVAIAIPFRVDDVSKSDGRPIVNLPRWAWLFGNDYDGLQGDKRGWWAENTPFGWPVDSFMAMWWWAAVRNPVNNMRFVKLWQAPIKGSAITYVGDYTVRDHPGEAGWQFVITENGGKRWYGFYLVHQWSETRAFVIRLGFKVRPDDAGTDGEPVGMTTKINFYKAI
;
A
#
# COMPACT_ATOMS: atom_id res chain seq x y z
N MET A 1 19.71 -10.46 -15.43
CA MET A 1 20.19 -9.05 -15.45
C MET A 1 19.14 -8.07 -15.97
N LEU A 2 18.55 -8.26 -17.17
CA LEU A 2 17.57 -7.32 -17.74
C LEU A 2 16.34 -7.04 -16.85
N ASN A 3 15.77 -8.07 -16.21
CA ASN A 3 14.62 -7.90 -15.31
C ASN A 3 14.95 -7.05 -14.07
N ILE A 4 16.17 -7.15 -13.54
CA ILE A 4 16.60 -6.37 -12.38
C ILE A 4 16.69 -4.89 -12.76
N ILE A 5 17.29 -4.58 -13.92
CA ILE A 5 17.37 -3.19 -14.42
C ILE A 5 15.96 -2.61 -14.63
N ARG A 6 15.06 -3.37 -15.27
CA ARG A 6 13.67 -2.94 -15.47
C ARG A 6 12.94 -2.72 -14.15
N ALA A 7 13.15 -3.60 -13.17
CA ALA A 7 12.57 -3.46 -11.84
C ALA A 7 13.06 -2.19 -11.15
N ILE A 8 14.37 -1.93 -11.13
CA ILE A 8 14.95 -0.72 -10.54
C ILE A 8 14.39 0.53 -11.22
N CYS A 9 14.38 0.60 -12.56
CA CYS A 9 13.81 1.74 -13.28
C CYS A 9 12.33 1.95 -12.94
N GLN A 10 11.54 0.87 -12.89
CA GLN A 10 10.12 0.94 -12.53
C GLN A 10 9.93 1.43 -11.09
N TRP A 11 10.69 0.91 -10.13
CA TRP A 11 10.58 1.31 -8.73
C TRP A 11 11.01 2.77 -8.51
N VAL A 12 12.10 3.21 -9.14
CA VAL A 12 12.58 4.60 -9.05
C VAL A 12 11.55 5.56 -9.64
N PHE A 13 11.01 5.26 -10.83
CA PHE A 13 9.98 6.08 -11.46
C PHE A 13 8.72 6.17 -10.59
N LEU A 14 8.19 5.03 -10.14
CA LEU A 14 6.98 5.02 -9.33
C LEU A 14 7.20 5.66 -7.95
N LEU A 15 8.37 5.49 -7.33
CA LEU A 15 8.72 6.16 -6.09
C LEU A 15 8.77 7.68 -6.27
N ALA A 16 9.37 8.18 -7.34
CA ALA A 16 9.39 9.60 -7.64
C ALA A 16 7.97 10.16 -7.84
N CYS A 17 7.11 9.44 -8.58
CA CYS A 17 5.70 9.80 -8.70
C CYS A 17 5.00 9.83 -7.35
N ASN A 18 5.18 8.81 -6.51
CA ASN A 18 4.55 8.73 -5.18
C ASN A 18 4.98 9.90 -4.29
N ILE A 19 6.27 10.24 -4.24
CA ILE A 19 6.76 11.39 -3.45
C ILE A 19 6.06 12.67 -3.89
N VAL A 20 5.97 12.92 -5.20
CA VAL A 20 5.30 14.12 -5.72
C VAL A 20 3.82 14.11 -5.36
N THR A 21 3.12 12.98 -5.54
CA THR A 21 1.69 12.88 -5.22
C THR A 21 1.42 12.99 -3.72
N ASP A 22 2.28 12.42 -2.87
CA ASP A 22 2.15 12.48 -1.41
C ASP A 22 2.27 13.94 -0.94
N LEU A 23 3.25 14.68 -1.48
CA LEU A 23 3.44 16.10 -1.18
C LEU A 23 2.25 16.95 -1.62
N VAL A 24 1.68 16.69 -2.80
CA VAL A 24 0.44 17.34 -3.25
C VAL A 24 -0.73 16.95 -2.34
N GLY A 25 -0.78 15.68 -1.94
CA GLY A 25 -1.81 15.13 -1.05
C GLY A 25 -1.89 15.83 0.30
N LEU A 26 -0.75 16.26 0.87
CA LEU A 26 -0.73 17.04 2.12
C LEU A 26 -1.68 18.26 2.06
N PHE A 27 -1.67 18.98 0.93
CA PHE A 27 -2.50 20.16 0.74
C PHE A 27 -3.90 19.83 0.27
N VAL A 28 -4.03 18.90 -0.70
CA VAL A 28 -5.34 18.53 -1.25
C VAL A 28 -6.24 17.94 -0.18
N VAL A 29 -5.72 17.04 0.66
CA VAL A 29 -6.49 16.44 1.76
C VAL A 29 -6.95 17.52 2.75
N ALA A 30 -6.07 18.45 3.12
CA ALA A 30 -6.42 19.55 4.03
C ALA A 30 -7.58 20.41 3.50
N ILE A 31 -7.57 20.72 2.20
CA ILE A 31 -8.63 21.49 1.54
C ILE A 31 -9.92 20.65 1.37
N ALA A 32 -9.79 19.34 1.17
CA ALA A 32 -10.91 18.47 0.83
C ALA A 32 -11.73 17.99 2.04
N ILE A 33 -11.13 17.84 3.23
CA ILE A 33 -11.81 17.35 4.45
C ILE A 33 -13.06 18.17 4.85
N PRO A 34 -13.08 19.51 4.76
CA PRO A 34 -14.30 20.29 5.01
C PRO A 34 -15.48 19.92 4.10
N PHE A 35 -15.19 19.32 2.93
CA PHE A 35 -16.16 18.87 1.94
C PHE A 35 -16.30 17.34 1.90
N ARG A 36 -15.87 16.64 2.95
CA ARG A 36 -15.98 15.18 3.07
C ARG A 36 -17.43 14.73 2.95
N VAL A 37 -17.61 13.51 2.48
CA VAL A 37 -18.90 12.90 2.20
C VAL A 37 -19.01 11.57 2.92
N ASP A 38 -20.23 11.19 3.28
CA ASP A 38 -20.53 9.82 3.71
C ASP A 38 -20.49 8.88 2.50
N ASP A 39 -19.92 7.70 2.70
CA ASP A 39 -19.71 6.69 1.66
C ASP A 39 -19.74 5.28 2.28
N VAL A 40 -19.55 4.26 1.45
CA VAL A 40 -19.56 2.84 1.85
C VAL A 40 -18.24 2.19 1.47
N SER A 41 -17.63 1.47 2.42
CA SER A 41 -16.38 0.75 2.18
C SER A 41 -16.54 -0.28 1.07
N LYS A 42 -15.66 -0.22 0.06
CA LYS A 42 -15.58 -1.25 -0.99
C LYS A 42 -15.02 -2.58 -0.49
N SER A 43 -14.42 -2.61 0.69
CA SER A 43 -13.82 -3.84 1.25
C SER A 43 -14.82 -4.69 2.04
N ASP A 44 -15.79 -4.08 2.71
CA ASP A 44 -16.68 -4.79 3.64
C ASP A 44 -18.09 -4.18 3.76
N GLY A 45 -18.41 -3.11 3.05
CA GLY A 45 -19.75 -2.52 3.03
C GLY A 45 -20.11 -1.65 4.24
N ARG A 46 -19.18 -1.37 5.16
CA ARG A 46 -19.47 -0.50 6.31
C ARG A 46 -19.58 0.98 5.92
N PRO A 47 -20.32 1.80 6.68
CA PRO A 47 -20.29 3.25 6.53
C PRO A 47 -18.88 3.81 6.78
N ILE A 48 -18.45 4.74 5.93
CA ILE A 48 -17.20 5.47 6.05
C ILE A 48 -17.41 6.94 5.72
N VAL A 49 -16.50 7.79 6.16
CA VAL A 49 -16.40 9.18 5.70
C VAL A 49 -15.21 9.28 4.74
N ASN A 50 -15.40 9.85 3.56
CA ASN A 50 -14.38 9.90 2.50
C ASN A 50 -14.24 11.31 1.90
N LEU A 51 -13.21 11.52 1.09
CA LEU A 51 -13.02 12.77 0.37
C LEU A 51 -14.03 12.92 -0.78
N PRO A 52 -14.39 14.16 -1.16
CA PRO A 52 -15.22 14.40 -2.33
C PRO A 52 -14.55 13.86 -3.61
N ARG A 53 -15.37 13.55 -4.62
CA ARG A 53 -14.93 12.88 -5.85
C ARG A 53 -13.75 13.55 -6.57
N TRP A 54 -13.65 14.89 -6.51
CA TRP A 54 -12.53 15.62 -7.14
C TRP A 54 -11.18 15.38 -6.44
N ALA A 55 -11.20 14.99 -5.16
CA ALA A 55 -10.04 14.61 -4.37
C ALA A 55 -9.91 13.09 -4.19
N TRP A 56 -10.68 12.30 -4.95
CA TRP A 56 -10.80 10.84 -4.77
C TRP A 56 -9.46 10.12 -4.71
N LEU A 57 -8.47 10.53 -5.51
CA LEU A 57 -7.15 9.88 -5.54
C LEU A 57 -6.47 9.86 -4.15
N PHE A 58 -6.73 10.87 -3.32
CA PHE A 58 -6.19 11.06 -1.98
C PHE A 58 -7.09 10.49 -0.88
N GLY A 59 -8.27 9.98 -1.24
CA GLY A 59 -9.17 9.28 -0.34
C GLY A 59 -8.76 7.83 -0.12
N ASN A 60 -9.61 7.10 0.59
CA ASN A 60 -9.43 5.67 0.82
C ASN A 60 -10.78 4.97 0.76
N ASP A 61 -11.07 4.29 -0.36
CA ASP A 61 -12.37 3.63 -0.56
C ASP A 61 -12.55 2.38 0.31
N TYR A 62 -11.52 1.91 1.04
CA TYR A 62 -11.65 0.76 1.95
C TYR A 62 -11.83 1.23 3.39
N ASP A 63 -11.04 2.20 3.84
CA ASP A 63 -11.05 2.62 5.25
C ASP A 63 -11.68 3.99 5.51
N GLY A 64 -11.85 4.81 4.47
CA GLY A 64 -12.20 6.21 4.61
C GLY A 64 -11.16 7.00 5.40
N LEU A 65 -11.61 8.11 5.98
CA LEU A 65 -10.80 9.07 6.73
C LEU A 65 -10.69 8.73 8.23
N GLN A 66 -11.63 7.93 8.73
CA GLN A 66 -11.72 7.53 10.14
C GLN A 66 -10.99 6.22 10.44
N GLY A 67 -10.27 5.67 9.45
CA GLY A 67 -9.39 4.54 9.65
C GLY A 67 -10.06 3.17 9.56
N ASP A 68 -9.29 2.16 9.90
CA ASP A 68 -9.59 0.79 9.53
C ASP A 68 -10.66 0.13 10.40
N LYS A 69 -11.30 -0.92 9.86
CA LYS A 69 -12.40 -1.64 10.51
C LYS A 69 -12.06 -2.29 11.86
N ARG A 70 -10.76 -2.45 12.19
CA ARG A 70 -10.34 -3.04 13.46
C ARG A 70 -10.31 -2.00 14.60
N GLY A 71 -10.56 -0.73 14.30
CA GLY A 71 -10.50 0.34 15.30
C GLY A 71 -9.07 0.77 15.67
N TRP A 72 -8.03 0.18 15.07
CA TRP A 72 -6.64 0.51 15.41
C TRP A 72 -6.39 2.01 15.26
N TRP A 73 -6.87 2.64 14.19
CA TRP A 73 -6.67 4.08 14.04
C TRP A 73 -7.38 4.91 15.11
N ALA A 74 -8.61 4.56 15.48
CA ALA A 74 -9.36 5.25 16.51
C ALA A 74 -8.65 5.19 17.88
N GLU A 75 -7.94 4.09 18.16
CA GLU A 75 -7.16 3.90 19.39
C GLU A 75 -5.76 4.52 19.36
N ASN A 76 -5.23 4.84 18.17
CA ASN A 76 -3.85 5.24 17.96
C ASN A 76 -3.72 6.61 17.26
N THR A 77 -4.75 7.45 17.35
CA THR A 77 -4.66 8.82 16.84
C THR A 77 -3.53 9.58 17.56
N PRO A 78 -2.73 10.38 16.84
CA PRO A 78 -1.72 11.22 17.46
C PRO A 78 -2.33 12.14 18.50
N PHE A 79 -1.65 12.31 19.63
CA PHE A 79 -2.02 13.25 20.69
C PHE A 79 -3.44 13.04 21.26
N GLY A 80 -4.03 11.86 21.09
CA GLY A 80 -5.37 11.54 21.58
C GLY A 80 -6.49 12.29 20.87
N TRP A 81 -6.30 12.67 19.60
CA TRP A 81 -7.33 13.36 18.84
C TRP A 81 -8.58 12.50 18.64
N PRO A 82 -9.80 13.07 18.69
CA PRO A 82 -11.00 12.39 18.25
C PRO A 82 -10.84 11.91 16.81
N VAL A 83 -11.24 10.67 16.51
CA VAL A 83 -11.03 10.04 15.19
C VAL A 83 -11.75 10.78 14.06
N ASP A 84 -12.83 11.47 14.39
CA ASP A 84 -13.66 12.30 13.50
C ASP A 84 -13.21 13.76 13.44
N SER A 85 -12.15 14.14 14.16
CA SER A 85 -11.57 15.47 14.09
C SER A 85 -10.84 15.70 12.76
N PHE A 86 -10.76 16.95 12.34
CA PHE A 86 -10.00 17.35 11.16
C PHE A 86 -8.57 16.82 11.18
N MET A 87 -7.88 16.97 12.32
CA MET A 87 -6.46 16.61 12.44
C MET A 87 -6.24 15.09 12.37
N ALA A 88 -7.12 14.29 12.96
CA ALA A 88 -7.04 12.83 12.85
C ALA A 88 -7.28 12.37 11.41
N MET A 89 -8.32 12.88 10.74
CA MET A 89 -8.62 12.54 9.35
C MET A 89 -7.49 12.96 8.40
N TRP A 90 -6.96 14.17 8.58
CA TRP A 90 -5.84 14.68 7.79
C TRP A 90 -4.59 13.84 7.99
N TRP A 91 -4.22 13.52 9.23
CA TRP A 91 -3.05 12.69 9.51
C TRP A 91 -3.19 11.29 8.91
N TRP A 92 -4.37 10.68 9.05
CA TRP A 92 -4.64 9.37 8.48
C TRP A 92 -4.48 9.35 6.95
N ALA A 93 -5.14 10.25 6.26
CA ALA A 93 -5.25 10.24 4.80
C ALA A 93 -4.04 10.88 4.11
N ALA A 94 -3.41 11.90 4.71
CA ALA A 94 -2.32 12.63 4.08
C ALA A 94 -0.92 12.16 4.52
N VAL A 95 -0.78 11.58 5.71
CA VAL A 95 0.53 11.20 6.28
C VAL A 95 0.67 9.69 6.41
N ARG A 96 -0.34 9.01 6.98
CA ARG A 96 -0.25 7.58 7.34
C ARG A 96 -0.58 6.67 6.15
N ASN A 97 -1.53 7.07 5.31
CA ASN A 97 -1.94 6.35 4.09
C ASN A 97 -2.15 7.31 2.91
N PRO A 98 -1.12 8.08 2.52
CA PRO A 98 -1.23 9.03 1.41
C PRO A 98 -1.63 8.33 0.12
N VAL A 99 -2.48 9.01 -0.66
CA VAL A 99 -2.82 8.63 -2.04
C VAL A 99 -3.33 7.17 -2.17
N ASN A 100 -4.08 6.69 -1.18
CA ASN A 100 -4.42 5.26 -1.07
C ASN A 100 -5.16 4.72 -2.30
N ASN A 101 -6.08 5.51 -2.85
CA ASN A 101 -6.88 5.13 -4.02
C ASN A 101 -6.06 5.03 -5.32
N MET A 102 -4.80 5.48 -5.34
CA MET A 102 -3.90 5.28 -6.48
C MET A 102 -3.70 3.80 -6.81
N ARG A 103 -3.87 2.90 -5.82
CA ARG A 103 -3.86 1.44 -6.04
C ARG A 103 -4.94 0.93 -6.99
N PHE A 104 -5.95 1.74 -7.31
CA PHE A 104 -7.01 1.40 -8.27
C PHE A 104 -6.74 1.96 -9.68
N VAL A 105 -5.69 2.77 -9.83
CA VAL A 105 -5.27 3.30 -11.12
C VAL A 105 -4.46 2.22 -11.83
N LYS A 106 -4.86 1.86 -13.06
CA LYS A 106 -4.26 0.75 -13.84
C LYS A 106 -2.73 0.79 -13.95
N LEU A 107 -2.12 1.97 -13.94
CA LEU A 107 -0.66 2.12 -14.03
C LEU A 107 0.05 1.85 -12.68
N TRP A 108 -0.64 1.99 -11.55
CA TRP A 108 -0.12 1.82 -10.18
C TRP A 108 -0.57 0.51 -9.51
N GLN A 109 -1.15 -0.41 -10.28
CA GLN A 109 -1.53 -1.73 -9.81
C GLN A 109 -0.95 -2.83 -10.69
N ALA A 110 -0.59 -3.95 -10.06
CA ALA A 110 -0.28 -5.19 -10.75
C ALA A 110 -1.54 -6.08 -10.77
N PRO A 111 -2.00 -6.52 -11.95
CA PRO A 111 -3.11 -7.47 -12.02
C PRO A 111 -2.68 -8.84 -11.50
N ILE A 112 -3.54 -9.51 -10.72
CA ILE A 112 -3.35 -10.90 -10.31
C ILE A 112 -4.06 -11.84 -11.28
N LYS A 113 -5.37 -11.63 -11.46
CA LYS A 113 -6.20 -12.44 -12.35
C LYS A 113 -5.66 -12.46 -13.78
N GLY A 114 -5.45 -13.67 -14.30
CA GLY A 114 -4.96 -13.91 -15.65
C GLY A 114 -3.48 -13.56 -15.87
N SER A 115 -2.72 -13.29 -14.81
CA SER A 115 -1.29 -13.00 -14.89
C SER A 115 -0.45 -14.26 -14.74
N ALA A 116 0.67 -14.31 -15.48
CA ALA A 116 1.74 -15.25 -15.20
C ALA A 116 2.60 -14.68 -14.05
N ILE A 117 2.71 -15.42 -12.95
CA ILE A 117 3.48 -15.01 -11.77
C ILE A 117 4.66 -15.97 -11.62
N THR A 118 5.87 -15.41 -11.59
CA THR A 118 7.13 -16.16 -11.40
C THR A 118 7.94 -15.49 -10.30
N TYR A 119 8.85 -16.24 -9.67
CA TYR A 119 9.66 -15.71 -8.58
C TYR A 119 11.06 -16.32 -8.53
N VAL A 120 11.94 -15.64 -7.80
CA VAL A 120 13.25 -16.12 -7.37
C VAL A 120 13.41 -15.82 -5.88
N GLY A 121 13.99 -16.76 -5.12
CA GLY A 121 14.12 -16.68 -3.67
C GLY A 121 13.15 -17.65 -2.98
N ASP A 122 12.75 -17.30 -1.75
CA ASP A 122 11.84 -18.10 -0.94
C ASP A 122 10.40 -17.99 -1.45
N TYR A 123 9.61 -19.07 -1.36
CA TYR A 123 8.20 -19.07 -1.77
C TYR A 123 7.33 -18.25 -0.81
N THR A 124 7.64 -18.31 0.49
CA THR A 124 6.94 -17.59 1.55
C THR A 124 7.92 -16.68 2.27
N VAL A 125 7.61 -15.38 2.28
CA VAL A 125 8.34 -14.37 3.05
C VAL A 125 7.32 -13.45 3.70
N ARG A 126 7.36 -13.33 5.03
CA ARG A 126 6.47 -12.46 5.82
C ARG A 126 7.24 -11.81 6.95
N ASP A 127 6.74 -10.66 7.42
CA ASP A 127 7.28 -10.01 8.63
C ASP A 127 6.70 -10.65 9.90
N HIS A 128 6.79 -12.00 9.98
CA HIS A 128 6.39 -12.84 11.11
C HIS A 128 7.58 -13.70 11.59
N PRO A 129 7.59 -14.17 12.84
CA PRO A 129 8.65 -15.03 13.36
C PRO A 129 8.79 -16.32 12.53
N GLY A 130 10.02 -16.62 12.10
CA GLY A 130 10.31 -17.83 11.32
C GLY A 130 9.95 -17.76 9.83
N GLU A 131 9.40 -16.65 9.34
CA GLU A 131 9.07 -16.44 7.92
C GLU A 131 10.01 -15.41 7.25
N ALA A 132 11.20 -15.22 7.83
CA ALA A 132 12.27 -14.40 7.25
C ALA A 132 12.83 -15.05 5.98
N GLY A 133 13.30 -14.21 5.05
CA GLY A 133 13.75 -14.65 3.73
C GLY A 133 13.76 -13.50 2.74
N TRP A 134 13.93 -13.83 1.46
CA TRP A 134 13.83 -12.84 0.39
C TRP A 134 13.14 -13.41 -0.84
N GLN A 135 12.50 -12.52 -1.59
CA GLN A 135 11.71 -12.89 -2.74
C GLN A 135 11.71 -11.77 -3.77
N PHE A 136 11.96 -12.13 -5.02
CA PHE A 136 11.76 -11.26 -6.18
C PHE A 136 10.68 -11.84 -7.08
N VAL A 137 9.56 -11.14 -7.21
CA VAL A 137 8.38 -11.57 -7.98
C VAL A 137 8.27 -10.78 -9.28
N ILE A 138 7.97 -11.50 -10.35
CA ILE A 138 7.63 -10.93 -11.65
C ILE A 138 6.20 -11.34 -11.98
N THR A 139 5.37 -10.34 -12.23
CA THR A 139 4.00 -10.52 -12.72
C THR A 139 3.96 -10.08 -14.18
N GLU A 140 3.42 -10.92 -15.05
CA GLU A 140 3.28 -10.62 -16.48
C GLU A 140 1.82 -10.76 -16.92
N ASN A 141 1.31 -9.75 -17.62
CA ASN A 141 -0.06 -9.70 -18.12
C ASN A 141 -0.12 -8.78 -19.34
N GLY A 142 -0.65 -9.27 -20.47
CA GLY A 142 -0.80 -8.48 -21.69
C GLY A 142 0.51 -7.85 -22.20
N GLY A 143 1.64 -8.57 -22.07
CA GLY A 143 2.97 -8.09 -22.48
C GLY A 143 3.61 -7.04 -21.56
N LYS A 144 2.96 -6.67 -20.46
CA LYS A 144 3.51 -5.78 -19.43
C LYS A 144 4.05 -6.58 -18.26
N ARG A 145 5.04 -6.01 -17.56
CA ARG A 145 5.66 -6.62 -16.38
C ARG A 145 5.61 -5.69 -15.17
N TRP A 146 5.34 -6.29 -14.03
CA TRP A 146 5.37 -5.66 -12.72
C TRP A 146 6.34 -6.42 -11.83
N TYR A 147 7.13 -5.67 -11.07
CA TYR A 147 8.21 -6.24 -10.26
C TYR A 147 7.98 -5.96 -8.79
N GLY A 148 8.13 -6.99 -7.96
CA GLY A 148 8.08 -6.91 -6.51
C GLY A 148 9.36 -7.47 -5.90
N PHE A 149 9.86 -6.84 -4.84
CA PHE A 149 10.95 -7.36 -4.02
C PHE A 149 10.55 -7.28 -2.56
N TYR A 150 10.77 -8.37 -1.83
CA TYR A 150 10.56 -8.43 -0.40
C TYR A 150 11.75 -9.11 0.27
N LEU A 151 12.32 -8.47 1.28
CA LEU A 151 13.38 -9.00 2.12
C LEU A 151 12.97 -8.78 3.57
N VAL A 152 13.03 -9.86 4.34
CA VAL A 152 12.87 -9.87 5.79
C VAL A 152 14.08 -10.55 6.37
N HIS A 153 14.87 -9.81 7.14
CA HIS A 153 15.98 -10.33 7.91
C HIS A 153 15.66 -10.20 9.39
N GLN A 154 15.26 -11.31 10.00
CA GLN A 154 15.02 -11.39 11.44
C GLN A 154 16.36 -11.40 12.18
N TRP A 155 16.58 -10.43 13.05
CA TRP A 155 17.82 -10.31 13.84
C TRP A 155 17.58 -10.51 15.35
N SER A 156 16.32 -10.59 15.79
CA SER A 156 15.95 -11.08 17.13
C SER A 156 14.59 -11.78 17.10
N GLU A 157 14.17 -12.37 18.22
CA GLU A 157 12.86 -13.01 18.35
C GLU A 157 11.67 -12.05 18.14
N THR A 158 11.88 -10.74 18.34
CA THR A 158 10.81 -9.74 18.27
C THR A 158 11.05 -8.66 17.22
N ARG A 159 12.16 -8.73 16.46
CA ARG A 159 12.54 -7.68 15.52
C ARG A 159 13.15 -8.19 14.22
N ALA A 160 12.83 -7.48 13.15
CA ALA A 160 13.39 -7.70 11.82
C ALA A 160 13.76 -6.39 11.10
N PHE A 161 14.72 -6.52 10.20
CA PHE A 161 14.96 -5.59 9.10
C PHE A 161 14.08 -5.98 7.91
N VAL A 162 13.34 -5.02 7.35
CA VAL A 162 12.36 -5.27 6.29
C VAL A 162 12.52 -4.29 5.14
N ILE A 163 12.73 -4.79 3.93
CA ILE A 163 12.63 -4.04 2.68
C ILE A 163 11.48 -4.61 1.86
N ARG A 164 10.54 -3.78 1.42
CA ARG A 164 9.55 -4.14 0.39
C ARG A 164 9.49 -3.06 -0.68
N LEU A 165 9.75 -3.44 -1.93
CA LEU A 165 9.77 -2.54 -3.08
C LEU A 165 8.83 -3.06 -4.16
N GLY A 166 8.12 -2.16 -4.82
CA GLY A 166 7.25 -2.51 -5.96
C GLY A 166 5.93 -3.14 -5.55
N PHE A 167 5.42 -4.03 -6.39
CA PHE A 167 4.06 -4.56 -6.24
C PHE A 167 4.00 -5.69 -5.23
N LYS A 168 2.97 -5.70 -4.39
CA LYS A 168 2.82 -6.66 -3.29
C LYS A 168 2.34 -8.07 -3.73
N VAL A 169 2.60 -8.44 -4.98
CA VAL A 169 2.28 -9.78 -5.53
C VAL A 169 3.18 -10.82 -4.87
N ARG A 170 2.63 -12.00 -4.62
CA ARG A 170 3.32 -13.15 -4.03
C ARG A 170 3.15 -14.38 -4.93
N PRO A 171 4.01 -15.41 -4.79
CA PRO A 171 3.89 -16.65 -5.56
C PRO A 171 2.59 -17.41 -5.32
N ASP A 172 2.00 -17.32 -4.13
CA ASP A 172 0.72 -17.94 -3.78
C ASP A 172 -0.49 -17.25 -4.43
N ASP A 173 -0.31 -16.08 -5.05
CA ASP A 173 -1.35 -15.42 -5.84
C ASP A 173 -1.47 -16.04 -7.26
N ALA A 174 -0.50 -16.89 -7.69
CA ALA A 174 -0.50 -17.52 -9.00
C ALA A 174 -1.72 -18.42 -9.23
N GLY A 175 -2.45 -18.19 -10.32
CA GLY A 175 -3.66 -18.95 -10.66
C GLY A 175 -4.90 -18.57 -9.86
N THR A 176 -4.83 -17.53 -9.02
CA THR A 176 -5.99 -17.04 -8.26
C THR A 176 -6.73 -15.92 -8.99
N ASP A 177 -7.98 -15.67 -8.58
CA ASP A 177 -8.81 -14.55 -9.01
C ASP A 177 -8.65 -13.32 -8.08
N GLY A 178 -7.45 -13.14 -7.51
CA GLY A 178 -7.15 -12.05 -6.57
C GLY A 178 -7.34 -10.65 -7.14
N GLU A 179 -7.58 -9.69 -6.25
CA GLU A 179 -7.64 -8.27 -6.61
C GLU A 179 -6.27 -7.73 -7.04
N PRO A 180 -6.21 -6.72 -7.92
CA PRO A 180 -4.98 -6.03 -8.23
C PRO A 180 -4.31 -5.45 -6.97
N VAL A 181 -2.99 -5.55 -6.89
CA VAL A 181 -2.23 -5.03 -5.76
C VAL A 181 -1.47 -3.77 -6.14
N GLY A 182 -1.48 -2.78 -5.24
CA GLY A 182 -0.75 -1.53 -5.41
C GLY A 182 0.75 -1.67 -5.19
N MET A 183 1.49 -0.65 -5.65
CA MET A 183 2.91 -0.50 -5.37
C MET A 183 3.16 -0.13 -3.89
N THR A 184 4.32 -0.50 -3.35
CA THR A 184 4.75 -0.14 -2.00
C THR A 184 6.26 0.07 -1.97
N THR A 185 6.67 1.06 -1.19
CA THR A 185 8.06 1.24 -0.76
C THR A 185 8.09 1.24 0.76
N LYS A 186 8.71 0.22 1.36
CA LYS A 186 8.88 0.07 2.80
C LYS A 186 10.34 -0.25 3.05
N ILE A 187 10.99 0.55 3.89
CA ILE A 187 12.28 0.25 4.48
C ILE A 187 12.10 0.46 5.97
N ASN A 188 12.18 -0.62 6.75
CA ASN A 188 12.03 -0.57 8.19
C ASN A 188 13.17 -1.35 8.84
N PHE A 189 14.05 -0.63 9.53
CA PHE A 189 15.22 -1.24 10.17
C PHE A 189 14.90 -1.97 11.48
N TYR A 190 13.74 -1.67 12.07
CA TYR A 190 13.38 -2.09 13.43
C TYR A 190 11.89 -2.50 13.48
N LYS A 191 11.48 -3.36 12.54
CA LYS A 191 10.09 -3.83 12.46
C LYS A 191 9.84 -4.81 13.60
N ALA A 192 8.82 -4.55 14.42
CA ALA A 192 8.28 -5.56 15.33
C ALA A 192 7.68 -6.73 14.54
N ILE A 193 8.06 -7.96 14.91
CA ILE A 193 7.55 -9.23 14.39
C ILE A 193 7.03 -10.10 15.54
#